data_AF-A0A7S4WDT0-F1
#
_entry.id   AF-A0A7S4WDT0-F1
#
_cell.length_a   1.000
_cell.length_b   1.000
_cell.length_c   1.000
_cell.angle_alpha   90.00
_cell.angle_beta   90.00
_cell.angle_gamma   90.00
#
_symmetry.space_group_name_H-M   'P 1'
#
loop_
_entity.id
_entity.type
_entity.pdbx_description
1 polymer ?
#
loop_
_entity_poly.entity_id
_entity_poly.type
_entity_poly.pdbx_seq_one_letter_code
_entity_poly.pdbx_strand_id
1 'polypeptide(L)'
;RKAVSCAPRGWRASWMLRVQAGKQSISPLMWAIRTSALDAARAMLVDLLTIRADRDRYYFGMDMLFERHPDLVKRLVQTAPSLLSHVFDGLIWRSRATEDGMRRVNYFVKHLIVDASGNFSKTLEWIAETDDPKIVIHPLIAVTMDTIWTGIAFQSFLVRKSCTVLCVAVFILGVSAFEAEINTESERDIIAACRCFTYIASMCPRIYWHVTRTLKAFRRHDTVLLFRHIPVPSYLQKWQEVVDLLLMLVLV
;
A
#
# COMPACT_ATOMS: atom_id res chain seq x y z
N ARG A 1 -1.34 -30.71 14.02
CA ARG A 1 -1.79 -30.29 15.37
C ARG A 1 -1.16 -31.11 16.50
N LYS A 2 -1.27 -32.45 16.52
CA LYS A 2 -0.73 -33.31 17.59
C LYS A 2 0.77 -33.12 17.90
N ALA A 3 1.62 -32.93 16.88
CA ALA A 3 3.05 -32.70 17.08
C ALA A 3 3.37 -31.35 17.77
N VAL A 4 2.64 -30.29 17.43
CA VAL A 4 2.86 -28.94 18.00
C VAL A 4 2.28 -28.84 19.41
N SER A 5 1.26 -29.64 19.74
CA SER A 5 0.68 -29.63 21.09
C SER A 5 1.64 -30.12 22.18
N CYS A 6 2.65 -30.92 21.83
CA CYS A 6 3.67 -31.39 22.76
C CYS A 6 4.60 -30.28 23.26
N ALA A 7 4.75 -29.19 22.51
CA ALA A 7 5.60 -28.07 22.90
C ALA A 7 4.89 -27.16 23.94
N PRO A 8 5.64 -26.62 24.93
CA PRO A 8 5.13 -25.61 25.85
C PRO A 8 4.57 -24.39 25.10
N ARG A 9 3.51 -23.75 25.63
CA ARG A 9 2.77 -22.68 24.94
C ARG A 9 3.67 -21.55 24.42
N GLY A 10 4.64 -21.11 25.22
CA GLY A 10 5.58 -20.04 24.84
C GLY A 10 6.66 -20.43 23.83
N TRP A 11 6.90 -21.73 23.61
CA TRP A 11 7.95 -22.23 22.72
C TRP A 11 7.42 -22.70 21.37
N ARG A 12 6.10 -22.88 21.24
CA ARG A 12 5.44 -23.33 20.01
C ARG A 12 5.76 -22.47 18.79
N ALA A 13 5.77 -21.14 18.97
CA ALA A 13 6.10 -20.23 17.88
C ALA A 13 7.55 -20.42 17.40
N SER A 14 8.49 -20.54 18.33
CA SER A 14 9.89 -20.87 18.03
C SER A 14 9.99 -22.19 17.27
N TRP A 15 9.36 -23.26 17.74
CA TRP A 15 9.42 -24.57 17.09
C TRP A 15 8.81 -24.60 15.67
N MET A 16 7.80 -23.77 15.39
CA MET A 16 7.19 -23.69 14.06
C MET A 16 7.96 -22.78 13.08
N LEU A 17 8.77 -21.86 13.61
CA LEU A 17 9.47 -20.86 12.80
C LEU A 17 10.99 -21.08 12.69
N ARG A 18 11.59 -21.75 13.68
CA ARG A 18 13.02 -22.01 13.80
C ARG A 18 13.25 -23.42 14.37
N VAL A 19 13.70 -24.32 13.52
CA VAL A 19 14.27 -25.61 13.91
C VAL A 19 15.71 -25.66 13.42
N GLN A 20 16.63 -25.92 14.34
CA GLN A 20 18.05 -26.07 14.02
C GLN A 20 18.28 -27.49 13.52
N ALA A 21 18.68 -27.64 12.25
CA ALA A 21 19.12 -28.91 11.67
C ALA A 21 20.62 -28.78 11.35
N GLY A 22 21.47 -29.20 12.29
CA GLY A 22 22.92 -28.99 12.20
C GLY A 22 23.29 -27.50 12.17
N LYS A 23 23.91 -27.05 11.07
CA LYS A 23 24.33 -25.64 10.88
C LYS A 23 23.23 -24.74 10.28
N GLN A 24 22.11 -25.32 9.84
CA GLN A 24 21.05 -24.57 9.17
C GLN A 24 19.83 -24.37 10.07
N SER A 25 19.21 -23.20 9.98
CA SER A 25 17.94 -22.90 10.64
C SER A 25 16.80 -22.96 9.64
N ILE A 26 15.96 -23.97 9.76
CA ILE A 26 14.82 -24.24 8.88
C ILE A 26 13.56 -23.70 9.54
N SER A 27 12.63 -23.14 8.74
CA SER A 27 11.28 -22.83 9.20
C SER A 27 10.33 -23.93 8.74
N PRO A 28 9.81 -24.77 9.67
CA PRO A 28 8.83 -25.80 9.33
C PRO A 28 7.59 -25.25 8.62
N LEU A 29 7.11 -24.06 9.01
CA LEU A 29 6.01 -23.40 8.32
C LEU A 29 6.33 -23.12 6.85
N MET A 30 7.48 -22.49 6.56
CA MET A 30 7.85 -22.19 5.18
C MET A 30 8.18 -23.43 4.37
N TRP A 31 8.73 -24.45 5.02
CA TRP A 31 8.92 -25.75 4.38
C TRP A 31 7.57 -26.33 3.95
N ALA A 32 6.58 -26.36 4.84
CA ALA A 32 5.25 -26.87 4.55
C ALA A 32 4.57 -26.10 3.41
N ILE A 33 4.74 -24.78 3.34
CA ILE A 33 4.24 -23.95 2.24
C ILE A 33 4.94 -24.31 0.92
N ARG A 34 6.27 -24.46 0.93
CA ARG A 34 7.06 -24.80 -0.27
C ARG A 34 6.76 -26.19 -0.81
N THR A 35 6.50 -27.16 0.07
CA THR A 35 6.14 -28.53 -0.32
C THR A 35 4.64 -28.69 -0.56
N SER A 36 3.87 -27.59 -0.63
CA SER A 36 2.42 -27.60 -0.82
C SER A 36 1.64 -28.44 0.20
N ALA A 37 2.18 -28.64 1.40
CA ALA A 37 1.51 -29.30 2.52
C ALA A 37 0.56 -28.30 3.22
N LEU A 38 -0.45 -27.85 2.49
CA LEU A 38 -1.31 -26.71 2.87
C LEU A 38 -2.08 -26.94 4.17
N ASP A 39 -2.53 -28.16 4.46
CA ASP A 39 -3.23 -28.46 5.72
C ASP A 39 -2.32 -28.36 6.94
N ALA A 40 -1.06 -28.77 6.80
CA ALA A 40 -0.06 -28.64 7.85
C ALA A 40 0.30 -27.16 8.05
N ALA A 41 0.53 -26.42 6.97
CA ALA A 41 0.80 -24.99 7.00
C ALA A 41 -0.37 -24.21 7.62
N ARG A 42 -1.60 -24.50 7.21
CA ARG A 42 -2.83 -23.95 7.80
C ARG A 42 -2.92 -24.21 9.29
N ALA A 43 -2.69 -25.47 9.70
CA ALA A 43 -2.73 -25.82 11.11
C ALA A 43 -1.65 -25.10 11.93
N MET A 44 -0.45 -24.90 11.38
CA MET A 44 0.63 -24.13 12.00
C MET A 44 0.28 -22.63 12.09
N LEU A 45 -0.24 -22.02 11.02
CA LEU A 45 -0.64 -20.61 10.99
C LEU A 45 -1.73 -20.31 12.02
N VAL A 46 -2.78 -21.15 12.06
CA VAL A 46 -3.85 -21.03 13.06
C VAL A 46 -3.28 -21.16 14.47
N ASP A 47 -2.33 -22.07 14.70
CA ASP A 47 -1.69 -22.25 16.01
C ASP A 47 -0.84 -21.04 16.43
N LEU A 48 -0.07 -20.48 15.49
CA LEU A 48 0.79 -19.30 15.67
C LEU A 48 -0.01 -18.03 15.98
N LEU A 49 -1.11 -17.83 15.25
CA LEU A 49 -1.95 -16.64 15.33
C LEU A 49 -3.07 -16.78 16.37
N THR A 50 -3.16 -17.90 17.07
CA THR A 50 -4.07 -18.01 18.21
C THR A 50 -3.45 -17.34 19.44
N ILE A 51 -4.12 -16.30 19.95
CA ILE A 51 -3.75 -15.70 21.24
C ILE A 51 -4.01 -16.71 22.35
N ARG A 52 -2.99 -16.98 23.15
CA ARG A 52 -3.05 -17.88 24.31
C ARG A 52 -2.64 -17.12 25.56
N ALA A 53 -3.24 -17.46 26.67
CA ALA A 53 -2.83 -16.96 27.97
C ALA A 53 -2.34 -18.12 28.83
N ASP A 54 -1.43 -17.81 29.73
CA ASP A 54 -1.12 -18.58 30.92
C ASP A 54 -1.24 -17.65 32.14
N ARG A 55 -1.04 -18.15 33.36
CA ARG A 55 -1.19 -17.37 34.60
C ARG A 55 -0.41 -16.05 34.57
N ASP A 56 0.77 -16.06 33.95
CA ASP A 56 1.71 -14.92 34.01
C ASP A 56 1.85 -14.14 32.69
N ARG A 57 1.47 -14.72 31.53
CA ARG A 57 1.80 -14.15 30.21
C ARG A 57 0.78 -14.48 29.11
N TYR A 58 0.68 -13.57 28.15
CA TYR A 58 0.00 -13.80 26.87
C TYR A 58 1.02 -14.15 25.77
N TYR A 59 0.64 -15.08 24.91
CA TYR A 59 1.44 -15.57 23.80
C TYR A 59 0.67 -15.35 22.51
N PHE A 60 1.28 -14.59 21.60
CA PHE A 60 0.78 -14.37 20.25
C PHE A 60 1.99 -14.37 19.30
N GLY A 61 2.08 -15.37 18.43
CA GLY A 61 3.27 -15.63 17.60
C GLY A 61 3.41 -14.71 16.38
N MET A 62 2.57 -13.68 16.28
CA MET A 62 2.46 -12.80 15.12
C MET A 62 3.76 -12.02 14.88
N ASP A 63 4.32 -11.37 15.91
CA ASP A 63 5.56 -10.60 15.73
C ASP A 63 6.73 -11.51 15.30
N MET A 64 6.87 -12.69 15.93
CA MET A 64 7.90 -13.66 15.54
C MET A 64 7.74 -14.17 14.10
N LEU A 65 6.49 -14.31 13.64
CA LEU A 65 6.18 -14.76 12.28
C LEU A 65 6.65 -13.74 11.24
N PHE A 66 6.28 -12.46 11.40
CA PHE A 66 6.67 -11.40 10.47
C PHE A 66 8.13 -10.97 10.61
N GLU A 67 8.73 -11.08 11.80
CA GLU A 67 10.17 -10.86 11.98
C GLU A 67 11.00 -11.92 11.24
N ARG A 68 10.58 -13.19 11.30
CA ARG A 68 11.28 -14.27 10.60
C ARG A 68 11.01 -14.25 9.10
N HIS A 69 9.78 -13.92 8.69
CA HIS A 69 9.32 -13.94 7.31
C HIS A 69 8.58 -12.64 6.96
N PRO A 70 9.30 -11.52 6.73
CA PRO A 70 8.68 -10.23 6.41
C PRO A 70 7.96 -10.26 5.04
N ASP A 71 8.40 -11.13 4.15
CA ASP A 71 7.82 -11.36 2.83
C ASP A 71 6.73 -12.44 2.81
N LEU A 72 6.20 -12.84 3.98
CA LEU A 72 5.18 -13.90 4.10
C LEU A 72 3.99 -13.66 3.17
N VAL A 73 3.42 -12.45 3.17
CA VAL A 73 2.23 -12.14 2.37
C VAL A 73 2.52 -12.31 0.88
N LYS A 74 3.65 -11.78 0.40
CA LYS A 74 4.10 -11.95 -0.98
C LYS A 74 4.23 -13.43 -1.36
N ARG A 75 4.86 -14.23 -0.49
CA ARG A 75 5.05 -15.67 -0.73
C ARG A 75 3.72 -16.42 -0.75
N LEU A 76 2.78 -16.06 0.12
CA LEU A 76 1.45 -16.67 0.15
C LEU A 76 0.66 -16.35 -1.11
N VAL A 77 0.66 -15.10 -1.56
CA VAL A 77 0.04 -14.71 -2.83
C VAL A 77 0.58 -15.56 -4.00
N GLN A 78 1.89 -15.78 -4.04
CA GLN A 78 2.53 -16.53 -5.14
C GLN A 78 2.40 -18.05 -5.04
N THR A 79 2.40 -18.61 -3.84
CA THR A 79 2.58 -20.08 -3.64
C THR A 79 1.33 -20.75 -3.06
N ALA A 80 0.58 -20.06 -2.20
CA ALA A 80 -0.51 -20.65 -1.43
C ALA A 80 -1.60 -19.62 -1.07
N PRO A 81 -2.32 -19.06 -2.06
CA PRO A 81 -3.28 -17.97 -1.84
C PRO A 81 -4.44 -18.36 -0.92
N SER A 82 -4.80 -19.65 -0.87
CA SER A 82 -5.84 -20.18 0.03
C SER A 82 -5.53 -20.04 1.52
N LEU A 83 -4.25 -19.88 1.88
CA LEU A 83 -3.83 -19.65 3.27
C LEU A 83 -3.94 -18.18 3.68
N LEU A 84 -4.10 -17.26 2.74
CA LEU A 84 -4.08 -15.83 3.02
C LEU A 84 -5.25 -15.39 3.91
N SER A 85 -6.45 -15.91 3.63
CA SER A 85 -7.63 -15.69 4.49
C SER A 85 -7.39 -16.15 5.93
N HIS A 86 -6.73 -17.29 6.11
CA HIS A 86 -6.41 -17.84 7.42
C HIS A 86 -5.40 -16.99 8.19
N VAL A 87 -4.45 -16.37 7.48
CA VAL A 87 -3.53 -15.40 8.09
C VAL A 87 -4.30 -14.16 8.52
N PHE A 88 -5.14 -13.60 7.65
CA PHE A 88 -5.87 -12.38 7.95
C PHE A 88 -6.90 -12.57 9.07
N ASP A 89 -7.59 -13.69 9.11
CA ASP A 89 -8.48 -14.06 10.22
C ASP A 89 -7.71 -14.15 11.55
N GLY A 90 -6.50 -14.69 11.53
CA GLY A 90 -5.63 -14.78 12.71
C GLY A 90 -5.09 -13.43 13.20
N LEU A 91 -5.15 -12.39 12.37
CA LEU A 91 -4.80 -11.01 12.74
C LEU A 91 -6.01 -10.21 13.24
N ILE A 92 -7.16 -10.86 13.41
CA ILE A 92 -8.36 -10.26 14.00
C ILE A 92 -8.64 -10.95 15.33
N TRP A 93 -8.66 -10.16 16.40
CA TRP A 93 -9.15 -10.63 17.70
C TRP A 93 -10.53 -10.05 17.99
N ARG A 94 -11.47 -10.89 18.41
CA ARG A 94 -12.83 -10.49 18.76
C ARG A 94 -13.09 -10.82 20.23
N SER A 95 -13.61 -9.85 20.97
CA SER A 95 -14.06 -10.08 22.35
C SER A 95 -15.21 -11.10 22.38
N ARG A 96 -15.31 -11.88 23.46
CA ARG A 96 -16.49 -12.75 23.69
C ARG A 96 -17.65 -11.99 24.32
N ALA A 97 -17.34 -10.96 25.10
CA ALA A 97 -18.34 -10.09 25.71
C ALA A 97 -18.95 -9.16 24.67
N THR A 98 -20.25 -8.93 24.81
CA THR A 98 -21.00 -7.94 24.05
C THR A 98 -21.41 -6.86 25.05
N GLU A 99 -21.09 -5.61 24.75
CA GLU A 99 -21.45 -4.43 25.54
C GLU A 99 -22.32 -3.55 24.64
N ASP A 100 -23.51 -3.16 25.12
CA ASP A 100 -24.48 -2.33 24.36
C ASP A 100 -24.83 -2.88 22.96
N GLY A 101 -24.95 -4.20 22.84
CA GLY A 101 -25.21 -4.87 21.54
C GLY A 101 -24.02 -4.87 20.58
N MET A 102 -22.89 -4.29 20.97
CA MET A 102 -21.67 -4.17 20.18
C MET A 102 -20.58 -5.09 20.74
N ARG A 103 -19.66 -5.52 19.87
CA ARG A 103 -18.53 -6.38 20.23
C ARG A 103 -17.22 -5.73 19.85
N ARG A 104 -16.31 -5.60 20.82
CA ARG A 104 -14.95 -5.09 20.57
C ARG A 104 -14.18 -6.03 19.64
N VAL A 105 -13.57 -5.46 18.61
CA VAL A 105 -12.68 -6.14 17.67
C VAL A 105 -11.36 -5.38 17.60
N ASN A 106 -10.24 -6.09 17.76
CA ASN A 106 -8.90 -5.54 17.62
C ASN A 106 -8.27 -6.09 16.33
N TYR A 107 -7.76 -5.20 15.48
CA TYR A 107 -7.10 -5.52 14.22
C TYR A 107 -5.59 -5.33 14.35
N PHE A 108 -4.80 -6.37 14.06
CA PHE A 108 -3.34 -6.33 14.13
C PHE A 108 -2.75 -6.00 12.76
N VAL A 109 -2.68 -4.71 12.43
CA VAL A 109 -2.27 -4.22 11.09
C VAL A 109 -0.81 -3.77 10.98
N LYS A 110 -0.05 -3.77 12.10
CA LYS A 110 1.32 -3.22 12.18
C LYS A 110 2.23 -3.66 11.03
N HIS A 111 2.38 -4.97 10.83
CA HIS A 111 3.27 -5.54 9.81
C HIS A 111 2.69 -5.49 8.38
N LEU A 112 1.43 -5.11 8.23
CA LEU A 112 0.81 -4.85 6.93
C LEU A 112 1.05 -3.41 6.45
N ILE A 113 1.29 -2.48 7.38
CA ILE A 113 1.54 -1.06 7.10
C ILE A 113 3.05 -0.78 7.08
N VAL A 114 3.80 -1.37 8.00
CA VAL A 114 5.23 -1.13 8.18
C VAL A 114 6.01 -2.41 7.92
N ASP A 115 7.03 -2.32 7.07
CA ASP A 115 7.97 -3.40 6.78
C ASP A 115 8.98 -3.58 7.93
N ALA A 116 9.72 -4.70 7.94
CA ALA A 116 10.77 -4.96 8.94
C ALA A 116 11.86 -3.88 8.99
N SER A 117 12.07 -3.15 7.89
CA SER A 117 13.01 -2.02 7.78
C SER A 117 12.46 -0.69 8.32
N GLY A 118 11.20 -0.64 8.77
CA GLY A 118 10.54 0.59 9.19
C GLY A 118 9.96 1.43 8.04
N ASN A 119 10.11 0.97 6.79
CA ASN A 119 9.52 1.60 5.61
C ASN A 119 8.05 1.20 5.44
N PHE A 120 7.34 1.89 4.54
CA PHE A 120 5.98 1.51 4.17
C PHE A 120 5.96 0.14 3.49
N SER A 121 5.09 -0.75 3.98
CA SER A 121 4.97 -2.12 3.49
C SER A 121 4.29 -2.15 2.11
N LYS A 122 4.80 -3.01 1.23
CA LYS A 122 4.22 -3.24 -0.11
C LYS A 122 3.08 -4.26 -0.10
N THR A 123 2.57 -4.60 1.09
CA THR A 123 1.56 -5.64 1.24
C THR A 123 0.29 -5.34 0.45
N LEU A 124 -0.20 -4.11 0.48
CA LEU A 124 -1.39 -3.73 -0.29
C LEU A 124 -1.15 -3.76 -1.80
N GLU A 125 0.06 -3.46 -2.26
CA GLU A 125 0.45 -3.55 -3.68
C GLU A 125 0.39 -5.02 -4.13
N TRP A 126 0.99 -5.94 -3.37
CA TRP A 126 0.96 -7.37 -3.69
C TRP A 126 -0.45 -7.97 -3.69
N ILE A 127 -1.32 -7.51 -2.78
CA ILE A 127 -2.72 -7.95 -2.73
C ILE A 127 -3.50 -7.41 -3.93
N ALA A 128 -3.30 -6.14 -4.29
CA ALA A 128 -3.93 -5.53 -5.44
C ALA A 128 -3.53 -6.23 -6.76
N GLU A 129 -2.25 -6.62 -6.89
CA GLU A 129 -1.74 -7.39 -8.04
C GLU A 129 -2.35 -8.79 -8.17
N THR A 130 -3.03 -9.30 -7.14
CA THR A 130 -3.64 -10.65 -7.16
C THR A 130 -4.99 -10.66 -7.90
N ASP A 131 -5.63 -9.49 -8.09
CA ASP A 131 -6.95 -9.34 -8.72
C ASP A 131 -8.07 -10.22 -8.09
N ASP A 132 -7.91 -10.66 -6.84
CA ASP A 132 -8.93 -11.45 -6.12
C ASP A 132 -9.83 -10.55 -5.26
N PRO A 133 -11.10 -10.34 -5.65
CA PRO A 133 -12.00 -9.46 -4.91
C PRO A 133 -12.29 -9.98 -3.50
N LYS A 134 -12.26 -11.30 -3.25
CA LYS A 134 -12.56 -11.87 -1.92
C LYS A 134 -11.50 -11.52 -0.90
N ILE A 135 -10.25 -11.42 -1.35
CA ILE A 135 -9.11 -11.06 -0.50
C ILE A 135 -9.13 -9.55 -0.24
N VAL A 136 -9.39 -8.74 -1.27
CA VAL A 136 -9.39 -7.27 -1.17
C VAL A 136 -10.47 -6.76 -0.21
N ILE A 137 -11.67 -7.36 -0.23
CA ILE A 137 -12.78 -6.95 0.66
C ILE A 137 -12.64 -7.47 2.10
N HIS A 138 -11.57 -8.22 2.41
CA HIS A 138 -11.39 -8.77 3.74
C HIS A 138 -11.32 -7.65 4.80
N PRO A 139 -12.04 -7.74 5.94
CA PRO A 139 -12.14 -6.64 6.91
C PRO A 139 -10.80 -6.08 7.40
N LEU A 140 -9.80 -6.96 7.56
CA LEU A 140 -8.44 -6.54 7.93
C LEU A 140 -7.80 -5.62 6.88
N ILE A 141 -7.98 -5.94 5.60
CA ILE A 141 -7.41 -5.16 4.49
C ILE A 141 -8.15 -3.84 4.36
N ALA A 142 -9.48 -3.85 4.47
CA ALA A 142 -10.29 -2.62 4.52
C ALA A 142 -9.82 -1.68 5.64
N VAL A 143 -9.70 -2.18 6.88
CA VAL A 143 -9.20 -1.37 8.02
C VAL A 143 -7.77 -0.88 7.79
N THR A 144 -6.91 -1.69 7.17
CA THR A 144 -5.53 -1.29 6.84
C THR A 144 -5.54 -0.13 5.83
N MET A 145 -6.34 -0.25 4.76
CA MET A 145 -6.52 0.80 3.76
C MET A 145 -7.08 2.08 4.38
N ASP A 146 -8.12 1.98 5.22
CA ASP A 146 -8.73 3.11 5.91
C ASP A 146 -7.74 3.83 6.85
N THR A 147 -6.91 3.06 7.56
CA THR A 147 -5.86 3.61 8.44
C THR A 147 -4.84 4.42 7.64
N ILE A 148 -4.42 3.90 6.48
CA ILE A 148 -3.47 4.60 5.58
C ILE A 148 -4.13 5.83 4.96
N TRP A 149 -5.40 5.70 4.56
CA TRP A 149 -6.17 6.77 3.95
C TRP A 149 -6.34 7.94 4.91
N THR A 150 -6.91 7.68 6.09
CA THR A 150 -7.18 8.71 7.10
C THR A 150 -5.89 9.31 7.69
N GLY A 151 -4.85 8.50 7.86
CA GLY A 151 -3.59 8.94 8.46
C GLY A 151 -2.72 9.80 7.53
N ILE A 152 -2.52 9.39 6.28
CA ILE A 152 -1.48 9.98 5.40
C ILE A 152 -2.03 10.38 4.04
N ALA A 153 -2.79 9.48 3.39
CA ALA A 153 -3.15 9.69 1.99
C ALA A 153 -4.16 10.83 1.82
N PHE A 154 -5.12 10.97 2.74
CA PHE A 154 -6.19 11.96 2.66
C PHE A 154 -5.66 13.39 2.69
N GLN A 155 -4.75 13.72 3.59
CA GLN A 155 -4.16 15.07 3.66
C GLN A 155 -3.37 15.41 2.40
N SER A 156 -2.53 14.46 1.96
CA SER A 156 -1.74 14.61 0.72
C SER A 156 -2.64 14.78 -0.50
N PHE A 157 -3.73 14.02 -0.56
CA PHE A 157 -4.74 14.12 -1.61
C PHE A 157 -5.46 15.46 -1.57
N LEU A 158 -5.93 15.89 -0.39
CA LEU A 158 -6.68 17.12 -0.20
C LEU A 158 -5.86 18.35 -0.60
N VAL A 159 -4.60 18.43 -0.18
CA VAL A 159 -3.69 19.54 -0.55
C VAL A 159 -3.46 19.59 -2.06
N ARG A 160 -3.21 18.44 -2.69
CA ARG A 160 -2.99 18.40 -4.14
C ARG A 160 -4.26 18.76 -4.93
N LYS A 161 -5.42 18.29 -4.47
CA LYS A 161 -6.71 18.55 -5.11
C LYS A 161 -7.19 19.98 -4.88
N SER A 162 -7.00 20.56 -3.69
CA SER A 162 -7.38 21.94 -3.39
C SER A 162 -6.62 22.94 -4.26
N CYS A 163 -5.31 22.73 -4.43
CA CYS A 163 -4.50 23.53 -5.35
C CYS A 163 -5.02 23.43 -6.80
N THR A 164 -5.42 22.24 -7.24
CA THR A 164 -6.01 22.03 -8.58
C THR A 164 -7.35 22.76 -8.71
N VAL A 165 -8.24 22.66 -7.72
CA VAL A 165 -9.54 23.33 -7.72
C VAL A 165 -9.37 24.85 -7.72
N LEU A 166 -8.41 25.38 -6.95
CA LEU A 166 -8.09 26.80 -6.95
C LEU A 166 -7.62 27.28 -8.33
N CYS A 167 -6.74 26.52 -9.00
CA CYS A 167 -6.30 26.84 -10.36
C CYS A 167 -7.47 26.87 -11.35
N VAL A 168 -8.37 25.89 -11.27
CA VAL A 168 -9.57 25.84 -12.12
C VAL A 168 -10.50 27.02 -11.84
N ALA A 169 -10.70 27.40 -10.57
CA ALA A 169 -11.52 28.54 -10.22
C ALA A 169 -10.95 29.87 -10.78
N VAL A 170 -9.64 30.08 -10.63
CA VAL A 170 -8.96 31.27 -11.20
C VAL A 170 -9.03 31.27 -12.73
N PHE A 171 -8.89 30.10 -13.36
CA PHE A 171 -9.04 29.97 -14.81
C PHE A 171 -10.45 30.36 -15.29
N ILE A 172 -11.50 29.83 -14.64
CA ILE A 172 -12.89 30.15 -14.99
C ILE A 172 -13.16 31.65 -14.82
N LEU A 173 -12.72 32.25 -13.70
CA LEU A 173 -12.87 33.69 -13.47
C LEU A 173 -12.13 34.52 -14.54
N GLY A 174 -10.94 34.06 -14.96
CA GLY A 174 -10.17 34.71 -16.01
C GLY A 174 -10.82 34.62 -17.39
N VAL A 175 -11.53 33.53 -17.69
CA VAL A 175 -12.30 33.37 -18.95
C VAL A 175 -13.61 34.14 -18.90
N SER A 176 -14.36 34.10 -17.79
CA SER A 176 -15.60 34.88 -17.67
C SER A 176 -15.37 36.38 -17.73
N ALA A 177 -14.24 36.86 -17.16
CA ALA A 177 -13.83 38.26 -17.26
C ALA A 177 -13.44 38.67 -18.68
N PHE A 178 -13.09 37.71 -19.55
CA PHE A 178 -12.75 37.97 -20.95
C PHE A 178 -14.00 38.12 -21.83
N GLU A 179 -15.10 37.44 -21.50
CA GLU A 179 -16.37 37.59 -22.22
C GLU A 179 -17.12 38.89 -21.88
N ALA A 180 -16.84 39.49 -20.72
CA ALA A 180 -17.32 40.84 -20.41
C ALA A 180 -16.56 41.85 -21.28
N GLU A 181 -17.29 42.72 -21.98
CA GLU A 181 -16.72 43.78 -22.84
C GLU A 181 -15.68 44.62 -22.07
N ILE A 182 -14.40 44.39 -22.38
CA ILE A 182 -13.26 44.98 -21.67
C ILE A 182 -13.17 46.46 -22.02
N ASN A 183 -13.59 47.32 -21.10
CA ASN A 183 -13.60 48.77 -21.29
C ASN A 183 -12.48 49.48 -20.52
N THR A 184 -11.86 48.83 -19.53
CA THR A 184 -10.90 49.47 -18.61
C THR A 184 -9.52 48.81 -18.66
N GLU A 185 -8.44 49.62 -18.57
CA GLU A 185 -7.05 49.10 -18.51
C GLU A 185 -6.83 48.16 -17.31
N SER A 186 -7.48 48.44 -16.18
CA SER A 186 -7.42 47.62 -14.96
C SER A 186 -7.95 46.19 -15.16
N GLU A 187 -8.94 45.99 -16.03
CA GLU A 187 -9.50 44.67 -16.33
C GLU A 187 -8.51 43.82 -17.13
N ARG A 188 -7.72 44.45 -18.02
CA ARG A 188 -6.66 43.76 -18.80
C ARG A 188 -5.53 43.27 -17.90
N ASP A 189 -5.13 44.07 -16.93
CA ASP A 189 -4.08 43.70 -15.96
C ASP A 189 -4.52 42.53 -15.08
N ILE A 190 -5.78 42.51 -14.65
CA ILE A 190 -6.36 41.41 -13.87
C ILE A 190 -6.39 40.12 -14.71
N ILE A 191 -6.83 40.17 -15.96
CA ILE A 191 -6.84 39.01 -16.86
C ILE A 191 -5.41 38.49 -17.10
N ALA A 192 -4.46 39.39 -17.34
CA ALA A 192 -3.05 39.03 -17.50
C ALA A 192 -2.49 38.36 -16.22
N ALA A 193 -2.80 38.90 -15.03
CA ALA A 193 -2.41 38.32 -13.76
C ALA A 193 -3.02 36.92 -13.53
N CYS A 194 -4.32 36.73 -13.83
CA CYS A 194 -4.99 35.44 -13.73
C CYS A 194 -4.39 34.39 -14.67
N ARG A 195 -4.04 34.78 -15.91
CA ARG A 195 -3.34 33.90 -16.87
C ARG A 195 -1.95 33.53 -16.37
N CYS A 196 -1.14 34.52 -15.98
CA CYS A 196 0.19 34.30 -15.41
C CYS A 196 0.14 33.36 -14.18
N PHE A 197 -0.80 33.59 -13.27
CA PHE A 197 -1.00 32.72 -12.11
C PHE A 197 -1.36 31.29 -12.52
N THR A 198 -2.30 31.12 -13.44
CA THR A 198 -2.73 29.78 -13.90
C THR A 198 -1.56 29.03 -14.54
N TYR A 199 -0.77 29.68 -15.38
CA TYR A 199 0.40 29.06 -16.00
C TYR A 199 1.48 28.69 -14.97
N ILE A 200 1.82 29.61 -14.06
CA ILE A 200 2.86 29.35 -13.05
C ILE A 200 2.41 28.27 -12.07
N ALA A 201 1.18 28.35 -11.55
CA ALA A 201 0.69 27.43 -10.53
C ALA A 201 0.38 26.03 -11.09
N SER A 202 -0.05 25.92 -12.35
CA SER A 202 -0.38 24.64 -12.97
C SER A 202 0.80 24.02 -13.74
N MET A 203 1.52 24.79 -14.55
CA MET A 203 2.56 24.25 -15.43
C MET A 203 3.91 24.06 -14.75
N CYS A 204 4.39 25.03 -13.94
CA CYS A 204 5.72 24.90 -13.34
C CYS A 204 5.86 23.63 -12.48
N PRO A 205 4.90 23.25 -11.61
CA PRO A 205 4.99 22.00 -10.86
C PRO A 205 4.97 20.75 -11.76
N ARG A 206 4.17 20.75 -12.84
CA ARG A 206 4.09 19.63 -13.79
C ARG A 206 5.39 19.47 -14.57
N ILE A 207 5.91 20.57 -15.12
CA ILE A 207 7.19 20.60 -15.83
C ILE A 207 8.31 20.14 -14.90
N TYR A 208 8.40 20.70 -13.69
CA TYR A 208 9.39 20.30 -12.70
C TYR A 208 9.31 18.80 -12.40
N TRP A 209 8.09 18.28 -12.20
CA TRP A 209 7.88 16.87 -11.90
C TRP A 209 8.27 15.95 -13.08
N HIS A 210 7.90 16.29 -14.32
CA HIS A 210 8.28 15.51 -15.51
C HIS A 210 9.79 15.57 -15.77
N VAL A 211 10.41 16.74 -15.66
CA VAL A 211 11.87 16.91 -15.83
C VAL A 211 12.62 16.09 -14.79
N THR A 212 12.28 16.23 -13.50
CA THR A 212 12.96 15.49 -12.42
C THR A 212 12.76 13.98 -12.51
N ARG A 213 11.55 13.50 -12.83
CA ARG A 213 11.32 12.06 -13.06
C ARG A 213 12.08 11.53 -14.26
N THR A 214 12.12 12.28 -15.35
CA THR A 214 12.83 11.87 -16.57
C THR A 214 14.33 11.79 -16.31
N LEU A 215 14.93 12.80 -15.68
CA LEU A 215 16.33 12.78 -15.26
C LEU A 215 16.65 11.61 -14.32
N LYS A 216 15.75 11.33 -13.36
CA LYS A 216 15.92 10.22 -12.42
C LYS A 216 15.81 8.85 -13.11
N ALA A 217 14.92 8.70 -14.09
CA ALA A 217 14.77 7.47 -14.87
C ALA A 217 16.01 7.20 -15.72
N PHE A 218 16.53 8.22 -16.42
CA PHE A 218 17.78 8.10 -17.19
C PHE A 218 18.99 7.81 -16.29
N ARG A 219 19.09 8.44 -15.12
CA ARG A 219 20.18 8.19 -14.16
C ARG A 219 20.14 6.79 -13.55
N ARG A 220 18.96 6.18 -13.43
CA ARG A 220 18.78 4.83 -12.88
C ARG A 220 18.70 3.74 -13.95
N HIS A 221 18.89 4.09 -15.22
CA HIS A 221 18.69 3.21 -16.37
C HIS A 221 17.33 2.49 -16.37
N ASP A 222 16.30 3.13 -15.81
CA ASP A 222 14.93 2.60 -15.76
C ASP A 222 14.15 3.08 -17.00
N THR A 223 14.64 2.66 -18.17
CA THR A 223 14.10 3.02 -19.49
C THR A 223 13.59 1.79 -20.20
N VAL A 224 12.39 1.88 -20.76
CA VAL A 224 11.80 0.85 -21.60
C VAL A 224 11.98 1.25 -23.06
N LEU A 225 12.37 0.29 -23.91
CA LEU A 225 12.53 0.51 -25.34
C LEU A 225 11.16 0.54 -26.02
N LEU A 226 10.66 1.74 -26.31
CA LEU A 226 9.46 1.93 -27.11
C LEU A 226 9.81 1.65 -28.59
N PHE A 227 9.02 0.81 -29.26
CA PHE A 227 9.26 0.38 -30.65
C PHE A 227 10.71 -0.06 -30.92
N ARG A 228 11.35 -0.72 -29.94
CA ARG A 228 12.69 -1.31 -30.04
C ARG A 228 13.86 -0.31 -30.26
N HIS A 229 13.60 0.99 -30.42
CA HIS A 229 14.61 1.98 -30.80
C HIS A 229 14.69 3.22 -29.90
N ILE A 230 13.62 3.60 -29.20
CA ILE A 230 13.61 4.83 -28.39
C ILE A 230 13.56 4.46 -26.90
N PRO A 231 14.59 4.78 -26.09
CA PRO A 231 14.53 4.58 -24.64
C PRO A 231 13.60 5.63 -24.04
N VAL A 232 12.43 5.19 -23.60
CA VAL A 232 11.43 6.04 -22.94
C VAL A 232 11.42 5.72 -21.44
N PRO A 233 11.34 6.71 -20.56
CA PRO A 233 11.19 6.49 -19.12
C PRO A 233 10.06 5.51 -18.78
N SER A 234 10.31 4.56 -17.88
CA SER A 234 9.34 3.53 -17.45
C SER A 234 7.98 4.11 -17.02
N TYR A 235 7.97 5.32 -16.44
CA TYR A 235 6.74 5.95 -15.96
C TYR A 235 5.73 6.31 -17.07
N LEU A 236 6.18 6.49 -18.32
CA LEU A 236 5.32 6.81 -19.46
C LEU A 236 4.56 5.59 -20.01
N GLN A 237 4.73 4.40 -19.43
CA GLN A 237 3.84 3.28 -19.73
C GLN A 237 2.42 3.49 -19.18
N LYS A 238 2.26 4.34 -18.15
CA LYS A 238 0.94 4.66 -17.61
C LYS A 238 0.27 5.69 -18.51
N TRP A 239 -0.84 5.32 -19.14
CA TRP A 239 -1.62 6.20 -20.03
C TRP A 239 -1.94 7.57 -19.42
N GLN A 240 -2.23 7.62 -18.12
CA GLN A 240 -2.49 8.87 -17.39
C GLN A 240 -1.33 9.86 -17.48
N GLU A 241 -0.09 9.38 -17.37
CA GLU A 241 1.11 10.20 -17.39
C GLU A 241 1.44 10.69 -18.81
N VAL A 242 1.07 9.91 -19.83
CA VAL A 242 1.19 10.29 -21.25
C VAL A 242 0.19 11.40 -21.57
N VAL A 243 -1.06 11.26 -21.12
CA VAL A 243 -2.09 12.30 -21.30
C VAL A 243 -1.70 13.57 -20.56
N ASP A 244 -1.15 13.47 -19.35
CA ASP A 244 -0.70 14.65 -18.59
C ASP A 244 0.47 15.37 -19.29
N LEU A 245 1.42 14.60 -19.86
CA LEU A 245 2.52 15.14 -20.67
C LEU A 245 2.01 15.81 -21.94
N LEU A 246 1.08 15.16 -22.65
CA LEU A 246 0.49 15.70 -23.88
C LEU A 246 -0.30 16.97 -23.60
N LEU A 247 -1.08 16.98 -22.51
CA LEU A 247 -1.78 18.17 -22.05
C LEU A 247 -0.80 19.28 -21.70
N MET A 248 0.34 18.99 -21.07
CA MET A 248 1.39 19.97 -20.83
C MET A 248 1.95 20.54 -22.14
N LEU A 249 2.20 19.72 -23.16
CA LEU A 249 2.72 20.17 -24.46
C LEU A 249 1.72 20.99 -25.29
N VAL A 250 0.42 20.72 -25.17
CA VAL A 250 -0.65 21.42 -25.91
C VAL A 250 -1.04 22.75 -25.25
N LEU A 251 -0.82 22.87 -23.94
CA LEU A 251 -1.20 24.04 -23.15
C LEU A 251 -0.07 25.10 -23.08
N VAL A 252 1.11 24.78 -23.68
CA VAL A 252 2.19 25.71 -24.05
C VAL A 252 1.87 26.30 -25.42
#